data_AF-A0A800A657-F1
#
_entry.id   AF-A0A800A657-F1
#
_cell.length_a   1.000
_cell.length_b   1.000
_cell.length_c   1.000
_cell.angle_alpha   90.00
_cell.angle_beta   90.00
_cell.angle_gamma   90.00
#
_symmetry.space_group_name_H-M   'P 1'
#
loop_
_entity.id
_entity.type
_entity.pdbx_description
1 polymer ?
#
loop_
_entity_poly.entity_id
_entity_poly.type
_entity_poly.pdbx_seq_one_letter_code
_entity_poly.pdbx_strand_id
1 'polypeptide(L)'
;MLIGLAVFLLATGFFGTKAFAGNCGRDIRAIGAALQTATLSKKQLAKVKALRNKGVMLHEKNHHRTSLKNLHAALKVLGIKHR
;
A
#
# COMPACT_ATOMS: atom_id res chain seq x y z
N MET A 1 47.63 9.91 34.64
CA MET A 1 47.26 9.89 33.21
C MET A 1 45.74 9.98 33.12
N LEU A 2 45.26 11.12 32.62
CA LEU A 2 44.01 11.38 31.89
C LEU A 2 42.75 10.58 32.26
N ILE A 3 41.82 11.31 32.88
CA ILE A 3 40.41 11.01 33.04
C ILE A 3 39.79 10.94 31.63
N GLY A 4 39.59 9.72 31.12
CA GLY A 4 39.03 9.47 29.80
C GLY A 4 37.50 9.52 29.80
N LEU A 5 36.97 10.68 29.39
CA LEU A 5 35.59 10.89 28.99
C LEU A 5 35.24 9.96 27.81
N ALA A 6 34.70 8.76 28.08
CA ALA A 6 34.18 7.88 27.03
C ALA A 6 32.68 8.10 26.87
N VAL A 7 32.38 8.93 25.87
CA VAL A 7 31.10 9.33 25.32
C VAL A 7 30.16 8.13 25.10
N PHE A 8 28.92 8.32 25.58
CA PHE A 8 27.72 7.57 25.23
C PHE A 8 27.61 7.34 23.71
N LEU A 9 27.65 6.09 23.25
CA LEU A 9 27.18 5.72 21.90
C LEU A 9 26.14 4.62 22.02
N LEU A 10 24.94 5.04 22.40
CA LEU A 10 23.69 4.31 22.24
C LEU A 10 23.41 4.18 20.74
N ALA A 11 23.91 3.11 20.10
CA ALA A 11 23.62 2.79 18.71
C ALA A 11 22.22 2.17 18.57
N THR A 12 21.17 2.96 18.80
CA THR A 12 19.80 2.61 18.37
C THR A 12 19.67 2.84 16.87
N GLY A 13 20.22 1.92 16.08
CA GLY A 13 20.04 1.86 14.63
C GLY A 13 18.72 1.21 14.24
N PHE A 14 17.57 1.76 14.67
CA PHE A 14 16.26 1.34 14.14
C PHE A 14 15.83 2.31 13.03
N PHE A 15 16.56 2.31 11.90
CA PHE A 15 16.08 2.94 10.68
C PHE A 15 15.00 2.05 10.05
N GLY A 16 13.78 2.15 10.59
CA GLY A 16 12.56 1.61 9.99
C GLY A 16 12.25 2.30 8.68
N THR A 17 12.94 1.91 7.60
CA THR A 17 12.65 2.41 6.25
C THR A 17 11.71 1.44 5.53
N LYS A 18 10.43 1.82 5.56
CA LYS A 18 9.33 1.41 4.68
C LYS A 18 9.16 -0.11 4.47
N ALA A 19 8.42 -0.74 5.38
CA ALA A 19 7.77 -2.02 5.10
C ALA A 19 6.66 -1.85 4.04
N PHE A 20 7.05 -1.65 2.78
CA PHE A 20 6.15 -1.65 1.61
C PHE A 20 5.92 -3.08 1.08
N ALA A 21 6.15 -4.08 1.92
CA ALA A 21 6.35 -5.47 1.50
C ALA A 21 5.06 -6.31 1.39
N GLY A 22 3.86 -5.77 1.64
CA GLY A 22 2.67 -6.64 1.72
C GLY A 22 1.29 -6.05 1.43
N ASN A 23 1.18 -4.78 1.02
CA ASN A 23 -0.16 -4.16 0.93
C ASN A 23 -0.96 -4.53 -0.32
N CYS A 24 -0.31 -4.97 -1.42
CA CYS A 24 -1.03 -5.29 -2.67
C CYS A 24 -2.17 -6.30 -2.44
N GLY A 25 -1.86 -7.41 -1.77
CA GLY A 25 -2.86 -8.45 -1.49
C GLY A 25 -3.98 -7.97 -0.56
N ARG A 26 -3.65 -7.14 0.43
CA ARG A 26 -4.64 -6.52 1.33
C ARG A 26 -5.58 -5.61 0.55
N ASP A 27 -5.03 -4.73 -0.28
CA ASP A 27 -5.81 -3.76 -1.05
C ASP A 27 -6.68 -4.44 -2.11
N ILE A 28 -6.16 -5.47 -2.80
CA ILE A 28 -6.94 -6.28 -3.75
C ILE A 28 -8.17 -6.90 -3.07
N ARG A 29 -7.99 -7.47 -1.87
CA ARG A 29 -9.09 -8.04 -1.09
C ARG A 29 -10.07 -6.96 -0.61
N ALA A 30 -9.58 -5.85 -0.07
CA ALA A 30 -10.41 -4.75 0.40
C ALA A 30 -11.26 -4.15 -0.72
N ILE A 31 -10.68 -3.90 -1.90
CA ILE A 31 -11.40 -3.45 -3.09
C ILE A 31 -12.43 -4.49 -3.52
N GLY A 32 -12.08 -5.78 -3.47
CA GLY A 32 -13.00 -6.86 -3.83
C GLY A 32 -14.23 -6.93 -2.93
N ALA A 33 -14.04 -6.87 -1.61
CA ALA A 33 -15.13 -6.83 -0.66
C ALA A 33 -15.99 -5.57 -0.84
N ALA A 34 -15.35 -4.40 -1.00
CA ALA A 34 -16.07 -3.15 -1.21
C ALA A 34 -16.88 -3.15 -2.50
N LEU A 35 -16.40 -3.76 -3.59
CA LEU A 35 -17.15 -3.87 -4.84
C LEU A 35 -18.48 -4.65 -4.72
N GLN A 36 -18.65 -5.47 -3.68
CA GLN A 36 -19.90 -6.22 -3.43
C GLN A 36 -20.98 -5.35 -2.78
N THR A 37 -20.60 -4.32 -2.03
CA THR A 37 -21.51 -3.49 -1.23
C THR A 37 -21.49 -2.01 -1.61
N ALA A 38 -20.53 -1.58 -2.45
CA ALA A 38 -20.32 -0.19 -2.77
C ALA A 38 -21.47 0.38 -3.59
N THR A 39 -22.04 1.48 -3.09
CA THR A 39 -23.00 2.29 -3.84
C THR A 39 -22.23 3.32 -4.66
N LEU A 40 -21.90 2.97 -5.90
CA LEU A 40 -21.16 3.82 -6.85
C LEU A 40 -21.93 3.99 -8.15
N SER A 41 -21.71 5.10 -8.85
CA SER A 41 -22.19 5.22 -10.23
C SER A 41 -21.57 4.13 -11.13
N LYS A 42 -22.26 3.75 -12.22
CA LYS A 42 -21.73 2.77 -13.20
C LYS A 42 -20.32 3.12 -13.68
N LYS A 43 -20.04 4.42 -13.89
CA LYS A 43 -18.73 4.93 -14.31
C LYS A 43 -17.66 4.72 -13.23
N GLN A 44 -17.97 5.00 -11.96
CA GLN A 44 -17.05 4.75 -10.85
C GLN A 44 -16.81 3.26 -10.64
N LEU A 45 -17.86 2.44 -10.72
CA LEU A 45 -17.73 0.98 -10.59
C LEU A 45 -16.82 0.39 -11.67
N ALA A 46 -17.01 0.79 -12.93
CA ALA A 46 -16.15 0.39 -14.04
C ALA A 46 -14.69 0.83 -13.81
N LYS A 47 -14.48 2.07 -13.34
CA LYS A 47 -13.14 2.59 -13.00
C LYS A 47 -12.46 1.78 -11.90
N VAL A 48 -13.17 1.48 -10.81
CA VAL A 48 -12.63 0.69 -9.68
C VAL A 48 -12.27 -0.72 -10.14
N LYS A 49 -13.13 -1.38 -10.93
CA LYS A 49 -12.85 -2.72 -11.49
C LYS A 49 -11.61 -2.70 -12.40
N ALA A 50 -11.50 -1.73 -13.31
CA ALA A 50 -10.35 -1.60 -14.19
C ALA A 50 -9.04 -1.37 -13.43
N LEU A 51 -9.06 -0.50 -12.42
CA LEU A 51 -7.91 -0.24 -11.55
C LEU A 51 -7.52 -1.47 -10.72
N ARG A 52 -8.49 -2.20 -10.15
CA ARG A 52 -8.24 -3.47 -9.45
C ARG A 52 -7.58 -4.48 -10.38
N ASN A 53 -8.16 -4.73 -11.54
CA ASN A 53 -7.67 -5.73 -12.48
C ASN A 53 -6.24 -5.41 -12.96
N LYS A 54 -5.99 -4.12 -13.28
CA LYS A 54 -4.63 -3.66 -13.62
C LYS A 54 -3.66 -3.83 -12.45
N GLY A 55 -4.10 -3.54 -11.23
CA GLY A 55 -3.34 -3.77 -10.00
C GLY A 55 -2.97 -5.24 -9.80
N VAL A 56 -3.91 -6.17 -9.98
CA VAL A 56 -3.69 -7.62 -9.91
C VAL A 56 -2.67 -8.07 -10.95
N MET A 57 -2.88 -7.72 -12.22
CA MET A 57 -1.95 -8.07 -13.30
C MET A 57 -0.53 -7.53 -13.05
N LEU A 58 -0.40 -6.32 -12.50
CA LEU A 58 0.90 -5.76 -12.13
C LEU A 58 1.53 -6.47 -10.93
N HIS A 59 0.73 -6.93 -9.98
CA HIS A 59 1.20 -7.71 -8.84
C HIS A 59 1.77 -9.06 -9.30
N GLU A 60 1.07 -9.76 -10.18
CA GLU A 60 1.51 -11.03 -10.80
C GLU A 60 2.81 -10.87 -11.60
N LYS A 61 3.03 -9.69 -12.20
CA LYS A 61 4.28 -9.34 -12.92
C LYS A 61 5.39 -8.82 -12.00
N ASN A 62 5.26 -8.93 -10.67
CA ASN A 62 6.19 -8.37 -9.68
C ASN A 62 6.36 -6.83 -9.72
N HIS A 63 5.49 -6.11 -10.44
CA HIS A 63 5.50 -4.64 -10.53
C HIS A 63 4.75 -4.00 -9.34
N HIS A 64 5.16 -4.33 -8.11
CA HIS A 64 4.41 -4.00 -6.88
C HIS A 64 4.16 -2.50 -6.67
N ARG A 65 5.13 -1.63 -6.94
CA ARG A 65 4.93 -0.18 -6.79
C ARG A 65 3.86 0.36 -7.73
N THR A 66 3.83 -0.14 -8.97
CA THR A 66 2.83 0.26 -9.97
C THR A 66 1.48 -0.37 -9.65
N SER A 67 1.46 -1.60 -9.14
CA SER A 67 0.24 -2.23 -8.63
C SER A 67 -0.41 -1.37 -7.54
N LEU A 68 0.36 -0.99 -6.52
CA LEU A 68 -0.14 -0.16 -5.41
C LEU A 68 -0.66 1.20 -5.87
N LYS A 69 -0.01 1.86 -6.84
CA LYS A 69 -0.56 3.10 -7.42
C LYS A 69 -1.97 2.90 -7.99
N ASN A 70 -2.22 1.80 -8.68
CA ASN A 70 -3.55 1.50 -9.25
C ASN A 70 -4.55 1.12 -8.15
N LEU A 71 -4.13 0.30 -7.19
CA LEU A 71 -4.98 -0.16 -6.09
C LEU A 71 -5.37 1.00 -5.15
N HIS A 72 -4.43 1.88 -4.81
CA HIS A 72 -4.73 3.09 -4.02
C HIS A 72 -5.67 4.04 -4.75
N ALA A 73 -5.53 4.18 -6.08
CA ALA A 73 -6.48 4.96 -6.87
C ALA A 73 -7.91 4.36 -6.83
N ALA A 74 -8.03 3.03 -6.84
CA ALA A 74 -9.31 2.35 -6.66
C ALA A 74 -9.88 2.59 -5.24
N LEU A 75 -9.05 2.44 -4.20
CA LEU A 75 -9.44 2.69 -2.81
C LEU A 75 -9.91 4.14 -2.61
N LYS A 76 -9.27 5.11 -3.26
CA LYS A 76 -9.69 6.53 -3.22
C LYS A 76 -11.08 6.73 -3.83
N VAL A 77 -11.41 6.04 -4.92
CA VAL A 77 -12.77 6.10 -5.51
C VAL A 77 -13.80 5.45 -4.60
N LEU A 78 -13.41 4.39 -3.86
CA LEU A 78 -14.25 3.72 -2.87
C LEU A 78 -14.35 4.45 -1.52
N GLY A 79 -13.59 5.54 -1.32
CA GLY A 79 -13.53 6.25 -0.04
C GLY A 79 -12.80 5.49 1.08
N ILE A 80 -12.02 4.46 0.75
CA ILE A 80 -11.30 3.63 1.72
C ILE A 80 -9.89 4.20 1.91
N LYS A 81 -9.47 4.41 3.17
CA LYS A 81 -8.10 4.84 3.48
C LYS A 81 -7.13 3.67 3.26
N HIS A 82 -6.12 3.89 2.41
CA HIS A 82 -4.97 2.99 2.27
C HIS A 82 -3.90 3.39 3.31
N ARG A 83 -3.20 2.42 3.93
CA ARG A 83 -2.08 2.68 4.85
C ARG A 83 -0.77 2.20 4.25
#